data_AF-A0A7C6LCS4-F1
#
_entry.id   AF-A0A7C6LCS4-F1
#
_cell.length_a   1.000
_cell.length_b   1.000
_cell.length_c   1.000
_cell.angle_alpha   90.00
_cell.angle_beta   90.00
_cell.angle_gamma   90.00
#
_symmetry.space_group_name_H-M   'P 1'
#
loop_
_entity.id
_entity.type
_entity.pdbx_description
1 polymer ?
#
loop_
_entity_poly.entity_id
_entity_poly.type
_entity_poly.pdbx_seq_one_letter_code
_entity_poly.pdbx_strand_id
1 'polypeptide(L)'
;MDYQELSRIFKETLSLRWDPVAVRLVRMGEERPPEAVEPPVPLRHCQSIIAARRGNCLYMPPRSHACPDGAGILGLVEMSPKLRSGELYLLFKKMPDLETARKMIATRPEFPAGEYEATLLAPLGAAAFAPDVVIFTLWPEQAMWMCCALTYATGERQYFKTSGFNSTCADLVVQPMQSGAMNISFGCYGARAASEINDFELYLSVPVPLLEPIARSLLKLSQKSIPEERQKIYLHPVLDKVGPRRPEVKETAGSRVEIFIDTERCLGDGLCVAFCPAGVLALVEGEGGKRVQALYPEKCSACYTCAGQCPERAIQLSYR
;
A
#
# COMPACT_ATOMS: atom_id res chain seq x y z
N MET A 1 -20.60 -4.42 0.05
CA MET A 1 -20.43 -3.24 -0.83
C MET A 1 -20.31 -3.73 -2.26
N ASP A 2 -20.92 -3.05 -3.23
CA ASP A 2 -20.72 -3.41 -4.65
C ASP A 2 -19.37 -2.86 -5.17
N TYR A 3 -18.98 -3.24 -6.38
CA TYR A 3 -17.68 -2.84 -6.94
C TYR A 3 -17.59 -1.35 -7.29
N GLN A 4 -18.72 -0.70 -7.60
CA GLN A 4 -18.74 0.75 -7.86
C GLN A 4 -18.49 1.52 -6.57
N GLU A 5 -19.17 1.13 -5.49
CA GLU A 5 -18.99 1.68 -4.15
C GLU A 5 -17.55 1.47 -3.66
N LEU A 6 -17.02 0.25 -3.78
CA LEU A 6 -15.64 -0.06 -3.40
C LEU A 6 -14.64 0.80 -4.20
N SER A 7 -14.78 0.86 -5.52
CA SER A 7 -13.91 1.66 -6.39
C SER A 7 -13.94 3.14 -5.99
N ARG A 8 -15.13 3.68 -5.67
CA ARG A 8 -15.29 5.05 -5.20
C ARG A 8 -14.58 5.28 -3.88
N ILE A 9 -14.79 4.42 -2.88
CA ILE A 9 -14.13 4.51 -1.56
C ILE A 9 -12.62 4.54 -1.74
N PHE A 10 -12.04 3.57 -2.44
CA PHE A 10 -10.58 3.51 -2.63
C PHE A 10 -10.03 4.77 -3.29
N LYS A 11 -10.68 5.25 -4.36
CA LYS A 11 -10.23 6.45 -5.08
C LYS A 11 -10.28 7.70 -4.22
N GLU A 12 -11.37 7.90 -3.49
CA GLU A 12 -11.55 9.08 -2.65
C GLU A 12 -10.60 9.07 -1.44
N THR A 13 -10.54 7.97 -0.69
CA THR A 13 -9.77 7.92 0.57
C THR A 13 -8.26 7.93 0.32
N LEU A 14 -7.79 7.30 -0.76
CA LEU A 14 -6.37 7.24 -1.09
C LEU A 14 -5.93 8.29 -2.10
N SER A 15 -6.88 9.02 -2.71
CA SER A 15 -6.62 9.96 -3.81
C SER A 15 -5.96 9.28 -5.00
N LEU A 16 -6.51 8.13 -5.41
CA LEU A 16 -5.93 7.31 -6.49
C LEU A 16 -6.01 8.03 -7.84
N ARG A 17 -4.90 8.00 -8.57
CA ARG A 17 -4.81 8.49 -9.96
C ARG A 17 -5.52 7.55 -10.94
N TRP A 18 -5.41 6.25 -10.72
CA TRP A 18 -5.86 5.20 -11.64
C TRP A 18 -6.96 4.36 -10.99
N ASP A 19 -7.87 3.82 -11.82
CA ASP A 19 -8.86 2.88 -11.34
C ASP A 19 -8.18 1.57 -10.87
N PRO A 20 -8.61 0.99 -9.73
CA PRO A 20 -8.25 -0.37 -9.38
C PRO A 20 -8.71 -1.33 -10.49
N VAL A 21 -7.93 -2.35 -10.82
CA VAL A 21 -8.20 -3.27 -11.91
C VAL A 21 -8.66 -4.61 -11.35
N ALA A 22 -9.91 -4.97 -11.62
CA ALA A 22 -10.43 -6.31 -11.40
C ALA A 22 -9.77 -7.27 -12.39
N VAL A 23 -9.25 -8.40 -11.89
CA VAL A 23 -8.65 -9.47 -12.70
C VAL A 23 -9.32 -10.79 -12.39
N ARG A 24 -9.65 -11.53 -13.44
CA ARG A 24 -10.16 -12.90 -13.36
C ARG A 24 -9.40 -13.84 -14.27
N LEU A 25 -9.07 -15.03 -13.78
CA LEU A 25 -8.64 -16.13 -14.62
C LEU A 25 -9.86 -16.97 -15.02
N VAL A 26 -10.17 -16.97 -16.32
CA VAL A 26 -11.36 -17.63 -16.88
C VAL A 26 -11.13 -19.12 -16.89
N ARG A 27 -12.01 -19.88 -16.24
CA ARG A 27 -11.94 -21.35 -16.25
C ARG A 27 -12.45 -21.90 -17.58
N MET A 28 -12.06 -23.13 -17.90
CA MET A 28 -12.53 -23.80 -19.12
C MET A 28 -14.06 -23.86 -19.17
N GLY A 29 -14.64 -23.34 -20.27
CA GLY A 29 -16.09 -23.33 -20.48
C GLY A 29 -16.84 -22.21 -19.76
N GLU A 30 -16.15 -21.31 -19.07
CA GLU A 30 -16.76 -20.11 -18.51
C GLU A 30 -17.02 -19.07 -19.61
N GLU A 31 -18.22 -18.48 -19.62
CA GLU A 31 -18.61 -17.54 -20.66
C GLU A 31 -17.86 -16.21 -20.55
N ARG A 32 -17.46 -15.68 -21.70
CA ARG A 32 -16.90 -14.35 -21.82
C ARG A 32 -18.01 -13.29 -21.62
N PRO A 33 -17.81 -12.30 -20.74
CA PRO A 33 -18.72 -11.16 -20.63
C PRO A 33 -18.84 -10.40 -21.96
N PRO A 34 -20.07 -10.05 -22.41
CA PRO A 34 -20.30 -9.41 -23.72
C PRO A 34 -19.51 -8.12 -23.95
N GLU A 35 -19.30 -7.33 -22.89
CA GLU A 35 -18.60 -6.06 -22.93
C GLU A 35 -17.07 -6.18 -22.92
N ALA A 36 -16.54 -7.35 -22.56
CA ALA A 36 -15.10 -7.58 -22.61
C ALA A 36 -14.65 -7.70 -24.07
N VAL A 37 -13.65 -6.92 -24.47
CA VAL A 37 -13.11 -6.92 -25.83
C VAL A 37 -11.77 -7.65 -25.90
N GLU A 38 -11.52 -8.36 -26.99
CA GLU A 38 -10.18 -8.88 -27.27
C GLU A 38 -9.37 -7.76 -27.94
N PRO A 39 -8.15 -7.45 -27.47
CA PRO A 39 -7.38 -6.35 -28.05
C PRO A 39 -7.01 -6.66 -29.51
N PRO A 40 -6.86 -5.62 -30.36
CA PRO A 40 -6.52 -5.80 -31.77
C PRO A 40 -5.10 -6.32 -32.00
N VAL A 41 -4.24 -6.23 -30.97
CA VAL A 41 -2.87 -6.75 -30.98
C VAL A 41 -2.59 -7.49 -29.67
N PRO A 42 -1.72 -8.51 -29.67
CA PRO A 42 -1.32 -9.17 -28.43
C PRO A 42 -0.67 -8.18 -27.47
N LEU A 43 -1.09 -8.20 -26.21
CA LEU A 43 -0.54 -7.38 -25.13
C LEU A 43 0.22 -8.25 -24.14
N ARG A 44 1.25 -7.71 -23.50
CA ARG A 44 1.78 -8.34 -22.27
C ARG A 44 0.74 -8.20 -21.16
N HIS A 45 0.67 -9.15 -20.22
CA HIS A 45 -0.27 -9.06 -19.11
C HIS A 45 -0.17 -7.72 -18.33
N CYS A 46 1.05 -7.22 -18.10
CA CYS A 46 1.26 -5.89 -17.53
C CYS A 46 0.63 -4.76 -18.35
N GLN A 47 0.68 -4.81 -19.69
CA GLN A 47 0.03 -3.85 -20.57
C GLN A 47 -1.50 -3.96 -20.52
N SER A 48 -2.04 -5.18 -20.38
CA SER A 48 -3.49 -5.36 -20.20
C SER A 48 -4.00 -4.70 -18.93
N ILE A 49 -3.24 -4.72 -17.83
CA ILE A 49 -3.56 -3.99 -16.59
C ILE A 49 -3.56 -2.47 -16.84
N ILE A 50 -2.57 -1.95 -17.58
CA ILE A 50 -2.50 -0.52 -17.94
C ILE A 50 -3.66 -0.09 -18.84
N ALA A 51 -4.07 -0.93 -19.78
CA ALA A 51 -5.23 -0.65 -20.62
C ALA A 51 -6.52 -0.70 -19.79
N ALA A 52 -6.65 -1.68 -18.89
CA ALA A 52 -7.82 -1.83 -18.04
C ALA A 52 -8.00 -0.67 -17.05
N ARG A 53 -6.92 -0.21 -16.39
CA ARG A 53 -6.98 0.95 -15.47
C ARG A 53 -7.38 2.28 -16.15
N ARG A 54 -7.45 2.29 -17.48
CA ARG A 54 -7.88 3.43 -18.32
C ARG A 54 -9.30 3.27 -18.88
N GLY A 55 -10.09 2.33 -18.35
CA GLY A 55 -11.51 2.18 -18.71
C GLY A 55 -11.83 1.00 -19.62
N ASN A 56 -10.86 0.17 -20.01
CA ASN A 56 -11.11 -0.94 -20.95
C ASN A 56 -11.48 -2.24 -20.21
N CYS A 57 -12.49 -2.94 -20.71
CA CYS A 57 -12.80 -4.31 -20.30
C CYS A 57 -12.20 -5.28 -21.32
N LEU A 58 -11.25 -6.12 -20.92
CA LEU A 58 -10.43 -6.94 -21.80
C LEU A 58 -10.67 -8.43 -21.57
N TYR A 59 -10.80 -9.19 -22.66
CA TYR A 59 -10.73 -10.64 -22.70
C TYR A 59 -9.46 -11.07 -23.41
N MET A 60 -8.57 -11.77 -22.71
CA MET A 60 -7.22 -12.08 -23.19
C MET A 60 -6.99 -13.60 -23.24
N PRO A 61 -7.39 -14.29 -24.32
CA PRO A 61 -7.04 -15.70 -24.53
C PRO A 61 -5.53 -15.84 -24.84
N PRO A 62 -4.95 -17.05 -24.85
CA PRO A 62 -3.53 -17.31 -25.11
C PRO A 62 -2.93 -16.50 -26.27
N ARG A 63 -3.63 -16.43 -27.41
CA ARG A 63 -3.17 -15.69 -28.61
C ARG A 63 -3.04 -14.19 -28.39
N SER A 64 -3.74 -13.64 -27.40
CA SER A 64 -3.69 -12.22 -27.06
C SER A 64 -2.60 -11.89 -26.04
N HIS A 65 -1.89 -12.88 -25.49
CA HIS A 65 -0.76 -12.65 -24.59
C HIS A 65 0.59 -12.63 -25.33
N ALA A 66 1.22 -11.46 -25.38
CA ALA A 66 2.53 -11.28 -26.05
C ALA A 66 3.73 -11.82 -25.24
N CYS A 67 3.56 -12.10 -23.94
CA CYS A 67 4.63 -12.57 -23.06
C CYS A 67 4.47 -14.08 -22.79
N PRO A 68 5.31 -14.96 -23.38
CA PRO A 68 5.17 -16.42 -23.18
C PRO A 68 5.39 -16.82 -21.72
N ASP A 69 6.30 -16.12 -21.02
CA ASP A 69 6.54 -16.33 -19.59
C ASP A 69 5.32 -15.92 -18.75
N GLY A 70 4.69 -14.80 -19.08
CA GLY A 70 3.46 -14.37 -18.42
C GLY A 70 2.29 -15.34 -18.66
N ALA A 71 2.08 -15.74 -19.90
CA ALA A 71 1.01 -16.68 -20.27
C ALA A 71 1.20 -18.06 -19.61
N GLY A 72 2.43 -18.56 -19.57
CA GLY A 72 2.74 -19.81 -18.89
C GLY A 72 2.54 -19.74 -17.37
N ILE A 73 2.98 -18.66 -16.71
CA ILE A 73 2.82 -18.48 -15.26
C ILE A 73 1.35 -18.44 -14.86
N LEU A 74 0.52 -17.82 -15.70
CA LEU A 74 -0.93 -17.71 -15.49
C LEU A 74 -1.68 -19.00 -15.84
N GLY A 75 -0.99 -20.08 -16.23
CA GLY A 75 -1.60 -21.38 -16.54
C GLY A 75 -2.34 -21.42 -17.87
N LEU A 76 -2.13 -20.45 -18.78
CA LEU A 76 -2.83 -20.39 -20.06
C LEU A 76 -2.23 -21.33 -21.11
N VAL A 77 -0.91 -21.52 -21.06
CA VAL A 77 -0.15 -22.30 -22.05
C VAL A 77 0.99 -23.06 -21.38
N GLU A 78 1.43 -24.13 -22.03
CA GLU A 78 2.66 -24.83 -21.64
C GLU A 78 3.89 -23.96 -21.97
N MET A 79 4.81 -23.82 -21.00
CA MET A 79 6.06 -23.12 -21.24
C MET A 79 6.97 -23.92 -22.16
N SER A 80 7.71 -23.23 -23.04
CA SER A 80 8.70 -23.90 -23.88
C SER A 80 9.83 -24.53 -23.03
N PRO A 81 10.48 -25.61 -23.49
CA PRO A 81 11.58 -26.24 -22.75
C PRO A 81 12.69 -25.27 -22.34
N LYS A 82 13.04 -24.31 -23.23
CA LYS A 82 14.08 -23.29 -22.98
C LYS A 82 13.67 -22.27 -21.90
N LEU A 83 12.37 -22.00 -21.76
CA LEU A 83 11.88 -21.13 -20.71
C LEU A 83 11.87 -21.87 -19.38
N ARG A 84 11.34 -23.10 -19.36
CA ARG A 84 11.28 -23.98 -18.19
C ARG A 84 12.68 -24.31 -17.63
N SER A 85 13.67 -24.49 -18.51
CA SER A 85 15.05 -24.83 -18.12
C SER A 85 15.86 -23.66 -17.55
N GLY A 86 15.42 -22.42 -17.80
CA GLY A 86 16.15 -21.20 -17.45
C GLY A 86 17.05 -20.64 -18.57
N GLU A 87 17.22 -21.34 -19.69
CA GLU A 87 18.10 -20.91 -20.80
C GLU A 87 17.75 -19.52 -21.35
N LEU A 88 16.46 -19.19 -21.46
CA LEU A 88 16.06 -17.87 -21.93
C LEU A 88 16.48 -16.75 -20.97
N TYR A 89 16.48 -16.98 -19.65
CA TYR A 89 16.93 -15.97 -18.69
C TYR A 89 18.43 -15.69 -18.82
N LEU A 90 19.23 -16.72 -19.13
CA LEU A 90 20.64 -16.55 -19.42
C LEU A 90 20.86 -15.84 -20.77
N LEU A 91 20.13 -16.25 -21.81
CA LEU A 91 20.21 -15.63 -23.15
C LEU A 91 19.90 -14.13 -23.11
N PHE A 92 18.89 -13.72 -22.33
CA PHE A 92 18.53 -12.32 -22.12
C PHE A 92 19.41 -11.61 -21.08
N LYS A 93 20.47 -12.26 -20.58
CA LYS A 93 21.40 -11.73 -19.58
C LYS A 93 20.71 -11.24 -18.30
N LYS A 94 19.61 -11.90 -17.92
CA LYS A 94 18.86 -11.61 -16.69
C LYS A 94 19.45 -12.33 -15.48
N MET A 95 20.12 -13.45 -15.72
CA MET A 95 20.73 -14.29 -14.70
C MET A 95 22.19 -14.58 -15.06
N PRO A 96 23.08 -14.75 -14.07
CA PRO A 96 24.50 -15.00 -14.30
C PRO A 96 24.76 -16.40 -14.86
N ASP A 97 23.95 -17.39 -14.46
CA ASP A 97 24.10 -18.80 -14.81
C ASP A 97 22.75 -19.55 -14.74
N LEU A 98 22.74 -20.79 -15.24
CA LEU A 98 21.56 -21.65 -15.25
C LEU A 98 21.14 -22.12 -13.86
N GLU A 99 22.08 -22.27 -12.93
CA GLU A 99 21.76 -22.71 -11.56
C GLU A 99 20.90 -21.67 -10.85
N THR A 100 21.32 -20.41 -10.94
CA THR A 100 20.60 -19.25 -10.41
C THR A 100 19.24 -19.08 -11.08
N ALA A 101 19.18 -19.21 -12.41
CA ALA A 101 17.92 -19.14 -13.15
C ALA A 101 16.93 -20.23 -12.71
N ARG A 102 17.39 -21.47 -12.51
CA ARG A 102 16.55 -22.58 -12.04
C ARG A 102 16.04 -22.36 -10.61
N LYS A 103 16.88 -21.85 -9.69
CA LYS A 103 16.44 -21.50 -8.32
C LYS A 103 15.38 -20.41 -8.34
N MET A 104 15.54 -19.38 -9.18
CA MET A 104 14.52 -18.34 -9.35
C MET A 104 13.20 -18.91 -9.89
N ILE A 105 13.25 -19.76 -10.93
CA ILE A 105 12.05 -20.39 -11.49
C ILE A 105 11.37 -21.31 -10.46
N ALA A 106 12.13 -22.11 -9.71
CA ALA A 106 11.58 -23.05 -8.74
C ALA A 106 10.89 -22.39 -7.54
N THR A 107 11.26 -21.15 -7.20
CA THR A 107 10.65 -20.39 -6.09
C THR A 107 9.51 -19.47 -6.54
N ARG A 108 9.28 -19.37 -7.86
CA ARG A 108 8.24 -18.54 -8.45
C ARG A 108 6.89 -19.27 -8.40
N PRO A 109 5.81 -18.60 -7.96
CA PRO A 109 4.46 -19.17 -8.04
C PRO A 109 3.97 -19.18 -9.49
N GLU A 110 3.36 -20.28 -9.91
CA GLU A 110 2.68 -20.45 -11.20
C GLU A 110 1.45 -21.36 -11.07
N PHE A 111 0.56 -21.29 -12.06
CA PHE A 111 -0.53 -22.25 -12.22
C PHE A 111 -0.15 -23.37 -13.21
N PRO A 112 -0.68 -24.59 -13.03
CA PRO A 112 -0.65 -25.64 -14.04
C PRO A 112 -1.05 -25.15 -15.44
N ALA A 113 -0.32 -25.62 -16.45
CA ALA A 113 -0.61 -25.28 -17.83
C ALA A 113 -1.99 -25.84 -18.27
N GLY A 114 -2.76 -25.01 -18.96
CA GLY A 114 -4.11 -25.35 -19.42
C GLY A 114 -5.17 -25.31 -18.33
N GLU A 115 -4.88 -24.79 -17.13
CA GLU A 115 -5.90 -24.63 -16.08
C GLU A 115 -6.91 -23.53 -16.43
N TYR A 116 -6.46 -22.48 -17.14
CA TYR A 116 -7.26 -21.31 -17.48
C TYR A 116 -7.26 -21.03 -18.99
N GLU A 117 -8.40 -20.56 -19.50
CA GLU A 117 -8.61 -20.30 -20.93
C GLU A 117 -8.22 -18.86 -21.31
N ALA A 118 -8.36 -17.91 -20.39
CA ALA A 118 -8.10 -16.50 -20.66
C ALA A 118 -7.88 -15.72 -19.35
N THR A 119 -7.43 -14.48 -19.49
CA THR A 119 -7.55 -13.49 -18.41
C THR A 119 -8.58 -12.43 -18.78
N LEU A 120 -9.48 -12.12 -17.84
CA LEU A 120 -10.39 -10.98 -17.91
C LEU A 120 -9.86 -9.84 -17.04
N LEU A 121 -9.91 -8.62 -17.56
CA LEU A 121 -9.49 -7.42 -16.84
C LEU A 121 -10.47 -6.28 -17.07
N ALA A 122 -10.81 -5.53 -16.03
CA ALA A 122 -11.64 -4.33 -16.14
C ALA A 122 -11.32 -3.35 -15.00
N PRO A 123 -11.64 -2.05 -15.13
CA PRO A 123 -11.77 -1.19 -13.95
C PRO A 123 -12.73 -1.82 -12.96
N LEU A 124 -12.40 -1.81 -11.66
CA LEU A 124 -13.21 -2.46 -10.62
C LEU A 124 -14.67 -2.02 -10.67
N GLY A 125 -14.94 -0.72 -10.73
CA GLY A 125 -16.30 -0.19 -10.80
C GLY A 125 -17.07 -0.54 -12.09
N ALA A 126 -16.40 -1.01 -13.13
CA ALA A 126 -16.99 -1.41 -14.41
C ALA A 126 -16.97 -2.93 -14.63
N ALA A 127 -16.46 -3.71 -13.68
CA ALA A 127 -16.35 -5.16 -13.82
C ALA A 127 -17.74 -5.81 -13.75
N ALA A 128 -18.19 -6.46 -14.83
CA ALA A 128 -19.41 -7.27 -14.85
C ALA A 128 -19.14 -8.77 -14.58
N PHE A 129 -17.99 -9.08 -13.99
CA PHE A 129 -17.58 -10.41 -13.56
C PHE A 129 -17.06 -10.36 -12.12
N ALA A 130 -17.11 -11.48 -11.41
CA ALA A 130 -16.52 -11.59 -10.08
C ALA A 130 -14.99 -11.74 -10.21
N PRO A 131 -14.16 -10.78 -9.78
CA PRO A 131 -12.71 -10.92 -9.88
C PRO A 131 -12.18 -12.00 -8.93
N ASP A 132 -11.01 -12.55 -9.25
CA ASP A 132 -10.23 -13.34 -8.29
C ASP A 132 -9.38 -12.40 -7.42
N VAL A 133 -8.82 -11.36 -8.03
CA VAL A 133 -8.00 -10.34 -7.37
C VAL A 133 -8.26 -8.95 -7.95
N VAL A 134 -7.94 -7.91 -7.18
CA VAL A 134 -7.94 -6.53 -7.64
C VAL A 134 -6.54 -5.94 -7.51
N ILE A 135 -6.02 -5.43 -8.63
CA ILE A 135 -4.69 -4.84 -8.72
C ILE A 135 -4.79 -3.32 -8.68
N PHE A 136 -4.05 -2.71 -7.77
CA PHE A 136 -3.95 -1.27 -7.58
C PHE A 136 -2.59 -0.78 -8.10
N THR A 137 -2.59 0.29 -8.90
CA THR A 137 -1.36 1.08 -9.16
C THR A 137 -1.30 2.21 -8.14
N LEU A 138 -0.29 2.20 -7.27
CA LEU A 138 -0.22 3.04 -6.08
C LEU A 138 1.11 3.77 -5.99
N TRP A 139 1.12 4.90 -5.28
CA TRP A 139 2.33 5.43 -4.67
C TRP A 139 2.68 4.68 -3.37
N PRO A 140 3.94 4.70 -2.92
CA PRO A 140 4.34 4.01 -1.68
C PRO A 140 3.49 4.37 -0.46
N GLU A 141 3.08 5.63 -0.30
CA GLU A 141 2.20 6.07 0.79
C GLU A 141 0.80 5.43 0.70
N GLN A 142 0.23 5.35 -0.50
CA GLN A 142 -1.09 4.74 -0.69
C GLN A 142 -1.05 3.24 -0.41
N ALA A 143 0.04 2.57 -0.79
CA ALA A 143 0.26 1.16 -0.46
C ALA A 143 0.44 0.93 1.04
N MET A 144 1.14 1.84 1.74
CA MET A 144 1.22 1.84 3.20
C MET A 144 -0.17 1.93 3.81
N TRP A 145 -1.05 2.83 3.33
CA TRP A 145 -2.42 2.94 3.85
C TRP A 145 -3.28 1.71 3.60
N MET A 146 -3.07 0.98 2.50
CA MET A 146 -3.73 -0.32 2.28
C MET A 146 -3.28 -1.35 3.35
N CYS A 147 -2.00 -1.38 3.69
CA CYS A 147 -1.50 -2.21 4.79
C CYS A 147 -2.09 -1.79 6.14
N CYS A 148 -2.05 -0.50 6.46
CA CYS A 148 -2.63 0.03 7.70
C CYS A 148 -4.14 -0.27 7.80
N ALA A 149 -4.87 -0.19 6.69
CA ALA A 149 -6.30 -0.49 6.65
C ALA A 149 -6.58 -1.98 6.90
N LEU A 150 -5.79 -2.89 6.33
CA LEU A 150 -5.94 -4.31 6.64
C LEU A 150 -5.55 -4.62 8.09
N THR A 151 -4.44 -4.06 8.58
CA THR A 151 -4.05 -4.19 10.00
C THR A 151 -5.08 -3.58 10.95
N TYR A 152 -5.75 -2.49 10.55
CA TYR A 152 -6.86 -1.94 11.33
C TYR A 152 -8.04 -2.92 11.40
N ALA A 153 -8.31 -3.65 10.30
CA ALA A 153 -9.40 -4.63 10.26
C ALA A 153 -9.08 -5.92 11.03
N THR A 154 -7.82 -6.38 11.03
CA THR A 154 -7.46 -7.72 11.52
C THR A 154 -6.50 -7.74 12.70
N GLY A 155 -5.76 -6.66 12.95
CA GLY A 155 -4.64 -6.60 13.89
C GLY A 155 -3.36 -7.27 13.39
N GLU A 156 -3.35 -7.84 12.18
CA GLU A 156 -2.23 -8.65 11.68
C GLU A 156 -1.26 -7.86 10.78
N ARG A 157 -0.02 -8.34 10.72
CA ARG A 157 1.03 -7.83 9.83
C ARG A 157 0.99 -8.55 8.49
N GLN A 158 1.17 -7.81 7.40
CA GLN A 158 1.26 -8.38 6.06
C GLN A 158 2.69 -8.85 5.76
N TYR A 159 2.80 -9.97 5.03
CA TYR A 159 4.05 -10.53 4.54
C TYR A 159 3.97 -10.66 3.02
N PHE A 160 4.87 -9.99 2.32
CA PHE A 160 4.88 -9.98 0.86
C PHE A 160 5.96 -10.90 0.31
N LYS A 161 5.63 -11.59 -0.78
CA LYS A 161 6.56 -12.41 -1.56
C LYS A 161 6.74 -11.75 -2.93
N THR A 162 7.87 -11.07 -3.11
CA THR A 162 8.19 -10.37 -4.35
C THR A 162 9.68 -10.48 -4.65
N SER A 163 10.03 -10.51 -5.93
CA SER A 163 11.41 -10.69 -6.38
C SER A 163 11.90 -9.65 -7.39
N GLY A 164 11.02 -8.75 -7.88
CA GLY A 164 11.33 -7.89 -9.02
C GLY A 164 11.40 -8.64 -10.37
N PHE A 165 11.20 -9.96 -10.39
CA PHE A 165 10.96 -10.76 -11.57
C PHE A 165 9.52 -11.26 -11.57
N ASN A 166 8.96 -11.49 -12.77
CA ASN A 166 7.62 -12.07 -12.93
C ASN A 166 6.45 -11.36 -12.21
N SER A 167 6.68 -10.13 -11.72
CA SER A 167 5.76 -9.16 -11.16
C SER A 167 4.26 -9.37 -11.44
N THR A 168 3.70 -8.83 -12.52
CA THR A 168 2.23 -8.76 -12.65
C THR A 168 1.55 -10.12 -12.76
N CYS A 169 2.22 -11.13 -13.32
CA CYS A 169 1.64 -12.48 -13.40
C CYS A 169 1.83 -13.25 -12.10
N ALA A 170 3.07 -13.42 -11.64
CA ALA A 170 3.38 -14.22 -10.44
C ALA A 170 3.01 -13.48 -9.14
N ASP A 171 3.51 -12.26 -8.94
CA ASP A 171 3.35 -11.53 -7.68
C ASP A 171 1.93 -10.98 -7.48
N LEU A 172 1.24 -10.56 -8.55
CA LEU A 172 -0.06 -9.87 -8.43
C LEU A 172 -1.28 -10.72 -8.77
N VAL A 173 -1.12 -11.86 -9.44
CA VAL A 173 -2.24 -12.76 -9.75
C VAL A 173 -2.05 -14.10 -9.06
N VAL A 174 -1.00 -14.84 -9.38
CA VAL A 174 -0.83 -16.20 -8.83
C VAL A 174 -0.64 -16.18 -7.31
N GLN A 175 0.29 -15.37 -6.80
CA GLN A 175 0.63 -15.34 -5.38
C GLN A 175 -0.57 -14.95 -4.49
N PRO A 176 -1.37 -13.90 -4.79
CA PRO A 176 -2.55 -13.57 -4.00
C PRO A 176 -3.67 -14.60 -4.13
N MET A 177 -3.89 -15.16 -5.32
CA MET A 177 -4.90 -16.22 -5.51
C MET A 177 -4.57 -17.49 -4.73
N GLN A 178 -3.30 -17.92 -4.72
CA GLN A 178 -2.88 -19.13 -4.01
C GLN A 178 -2.82 -18.94 -2.49
N SER A 179 -2.42 -17.76 -2.02
CA SER A 179 -2.26 -17.51 -0.58
C SER A 179 -3.50 -16.94 0.11
N GLY A 180 -4.44 -16.36 -0.65
CA GLY A 180 -5.56 -15.61 -0.10
C GLY A 180 -5.14 -14.31 0.61
N ALA A 181 -3.88 -13.90 0.49
CA ALA A 181 -3.32 -12.70 1.12
C ALA A 181 -2.97 -11.62 0.09
N MET A 182 -2.93 -10.35 0.53
CA MET A 182 -2.42 -9.28 -0.32
C MET A 182 -0.96 -9.51 -0.70
N ASN A 183 -0.56 -9.06 -1.89
CA ASN A 183 0.85 -9.05 -2.27
C ASN A 183 1.26 -7.77 -3.00
N ILE A 184 2.53 -7.41 -2.88
CA ILE A 184 3.11 -6.23 -3.51
C ILE A 184 3.97 -6.63 -4.71
N SER A 185 4.12 -5.72 -5.67
CA SER A 185 5.15 -5.86 -6.68
C SER A 185 5.69 -4.52 -7.13
N PHE A 186 7.00 -4.46 -7.30
CA PHE A 186 7.69 -3.25 -7.75
C PHE A 186 7.59 -3.03 -9.27
N GLY A 187 6.90 -3.89 -10.02
CA GLY A 187 7.00 -3.91 -11.47
C GLY A 187 8.32 -4.54 -11.91
N CYS A 188 8.26 -5.69 -12.60
CA CYS A 188 9.49 -6.35 -13.04
C CYS A 188 10.16 -5.56 -14.15
N TYR A 189 11.43 -5.87 -14.42
CA TYR A 189 12.19 -5.29 -15.53
C TYR A 189 11.37 -5.24 -16.84
N GLY A 190 10.73 -6.37 -17.21
CA GLY A 190 9.92 -6.45 -18.42
C GLY A 190 8.62 -5.63 -18.34
N ALA A 191 8.00 -5.53 -17.16
CA ALA A 191 6.80 -4.73 -16.98
C ALA A 191 7.13 -3.23 -17.11
N ARG A 192 8.15 -2.75 -16.41
CA ARG A 192 8.60 -1.35 -16.47
C ARG A 192 9.10 -0.97 -17.87
N ALA A 193 9.77 -1.87 -18.58
CA ALA A 193 10.19 -1.62 -19.96
C ALA A 193 9.02 -1.58 -20.97
N ALA A 194 7.87 -2.19 -20.65
CA ALA A 194 6.75 -2.35 -21.58
C ALA A 194 5.51 -1.53 -21.20
N SER A 195 5.59 -0.69 -20.17
CA SER A 195 4.47 0.08 -19.66
C SER A 195 4.93 1.45 -19.17
N GLU A 196 3.96 2.29 -18.84
CA GLU A 196 4.16 3.65 -18.34
C GLU A 196 4.26 3.74 -16.80
N ILE A 197 4.58 2.64 -16.12
CA ILE A 197 4.81 2.66 -14.66
C ILE A 197 6.04 3.54 -14.41
N ASN A 198 5.87 4.60 -13.62
CA ASN A 198 6.96 5.49 -13.28
C ASN A 198 7.69 5.06 -11.99
N ASP A 199 8.77 5.76 -11.65
CA ASP A 199 9.65 5.45 -10.52
C ASP A 199 8.97 5.60 -9.15
N PHE A 200 7.85 6.31 -9.08
CA PHE A 200 7.04 6.52 -7.89
C PHE A 200 5.80 5.63 -7.84
N GLU A 201 5.60 4.76 -8.83
CA GLU A 201 4.49 3.81 -8.87
C GLU A 201 4.96 2.39 -8.52
N LEU A 202 4.16 1.72 -7.72
CA LEU A 202 4.24 0.29 -7.45
C LEU A 202 2.86 -0.34 -7.62
N TYR A 203 2.79 -1.66 -7.53
CA TYR A 203 1.54 -2.39 -7.53
C TYR A 203 1.26 -3.07 -6.19
N LEU A 204 -0.02 -3.13 -5.84
CA LEU A 204 -0.53 -3.97 -4.76
C LEU A 204 -1.73 -4.76 -5.29
N SER A 205 -1.79 -6.05 -4.99
CA SER A 205 -2.92 -6.90 -5.36
C SER A 205 -3.64 -7.39 -4.11
N VAL A 206 -4.97 -7.35 -4.15
CA VAL A 206 -5.86 -7.67 -3.03
C VAL A 206 -6.86 -8.73 -3.47
N PRO A 207 -6.88 -9.91 -2.82
CA PRO A 207 -7.93 -10.90 -2.99
C PRO A 207 -9.31 -10.33 -2.62
N VAL A 208 -10.35 -10.70 -3.38
CA VAL A 208 -11.69 -10.10 -3.24
C VAL A 208 -12.27 -10.11 -1.82
N PRO A 209 -12.14 -11.19 -1.01
CA PRO A 209 -12.66 -11.20 0.35
C PRO A 209 -12.09 -10.11 1.27
N LEU A 210 -10.91 -9.55 0.94
CA LEU A 210 -10.24 -8.52 1.73
C LEU A 210 -10.65 -7.09 1.33
N LEU A 211 -11.32 -6.89 0.18
CA LEU A 211 -11.65 -5.55 -0.31
C LEU A 211 -12.56 -4.78 0.63
N GLU A 212 -13.68 -5.39 1.04
CA GLU A 212 -14.66 -4.72 1.90
C GLU A 212 -14.11 -4.39 3.30
N PRO A 213 -13.41 -5.31 4.01
CA PRO A 213 -12.72 -4.97 5.25
C PRO A 213 -11.77 -3.77 5.11
N ILE A 214 -10.95 -3.74 4.05
CA ILE A 214 -10.00 -2.64 3.80
C ILE A 214 -10.75 -1.34 3.52
N ALA A 215 -11.78 -1.36 2.66
CA ALA A 215 -12.57 -0.17 2.33
C ALA A 215 -13.22 0.44 3.58
N ARG A 216 -13.79 -0.40 4.46
CA ARG A 216 -14.38 0.06 5.73
C ARG A 216 -13.34 0.68 6.66
N SER A 217 -12.15 0.09 6.76
CA SER A 217 -11.04 0.65 7.54
C SER A 217 -10.56 1.99 6.97
N LEU A 218 -10.42 2.09 5.64
CA LEU A 218 -10.02 3.33 4.98
C LEU A 218 -11.00 4.47 5.25
N LEU A 219 -12.31 4.22 5.24
CA LEU A 219 -13.33 5.21 5.62
C LEU A 219 -13.18 5.72 7.06
N LYS A 220 -12.63 4.91 7.97
CA LYS A 220 -12.34 5.34 9.35
C LYS A 220 -11.03 6.10 9.43
N LEU A 221 -9.97 5.56 8.82
CA LEU A 221 -8.64 6.18 8.79
C LEU A 221 -8.64 7.53 8.08
N SER A 222 -9.49 7.71 7.06
CA SER A 222 -9.63 8.97 6.31
C SER A 222 -10.21 10.12 7.13
N GLN A 223 -10.82 9.85 8.29
CA GLN A 223 -11.39 10.88 9.16
C GLN A 223 -10.32 11.65 9.94
N LYS A 224 -9.15 11.03 10.18
CA LYS A 224 -8.10 11.61 11.03
C LYS A 224 -6.70 11.26 10.56
N SER A 225 -6.33 9.98 10.60
CA SER A 225 -4.94 9.53 10.41
C SER A 225 -4.37 9.85 9.03
N ILE A 226 -5.15 9.65 7.96
CA ILE A 226 -4.69 9.96 6.59
C ILE A 226 -4.46 11.48 6.42
N PRO A 227 -5.43 12.37 6.75
CA PRO A 227 -5.19 13.81 6.71
C PRO A 227 -4.01 14.28 7.56
N GLU A 228 -3.89 13.79 8.79
CA GLU A 228 -2.82 14.20 9.73
C GLU A 228 -1.42 13.83 9.22
N GLU A 229 -1.25 12.61 8.67
CA GLU A 229 0.02 12.19 8.06
C GLU A 229 0.38 13.08 6.87
N ARG A 230 -0.58 13.33 5.98
CA ARG A 230 -0.37 14.17 4.78
C ARG A 230 -0.08 15.63 5.13
N GLN A 231 -0.64 16.12 6.23
CA GLN A 231 -0.35 17.45 6.80
C GLN A 231 0.95 17.50 7.60
N LYS A 232 1.64 16.36 7.78
CA LYS A 232 2.91 16.26 8.51
C LYS A 232 2.83 16.84 9.92
N ILE A 233 1.74 16.58 10.65
CA ILE A 233 1.49 17.19 11.97
C ILE A 233 2.57 16.92 13.03
N TYR A 234 3.37 15.87 12.84
CA TYR A 234 4.48 15.51 13.73
C TYR A 234 5.85 16.06 13.27
N LEU A 235 5.91 16.77 12.14
CA LEU A 235 7.14 17.34 11.64
C LEU A 235 7.51 18.58 12.47
N HIS A 236 8.60 18.49 13.21
CA HIS A 236 9.20 19.65 13.89
C HIS A 236 9.64 20.71 12.85
N PRO A 237 9.75 22.01 13.21
CA PRO A 237 10.43 23.01 12.39
C PRO A 237 11.70 22.45 11.75
N VAL A 238 11.87 22.66 10.44
CA VAL A 238 13.01 22.16 9.66
C VAL A 238 14.31 22.66 10.28
N LEU A 239 15.14 21.74 10.76
CA LEU A 239 16.44 22.05 11.33
C LEU A 239 17.51 21.97 10.24
N ASP A 240 17.64 23.01 9.41
CA ASP A 240 18.62 23.07 8.31
C ASP A 240 20.08 22.95 8.81
N LYS A 241 20.32 23.37 10.06
CA LYS A 241 21.61 23.25 10.73
C LYS A 241 21.41 22.69 12.13
N VAL A 242 22.01 21.53 12.39
CA VAL A 242 22.02 20.91 13.71
C VAL A 242 23.29 21.36 14.43
N GLY A 243 23.14 22.14 15.51
CA GLY A 243 24.24 22.48 16.41
C GLY A 243 24.60 21.33 17.35
N PRO A 244 25.75 21.38 18.05
CA PRO A 244 26.07 20.38 19.07
C PRO A 244 24.93 20.33 20.10
N ARG A 245 24.50 19.10 20.45
CA ARG A 245 23.60 18.88 21.58
C ARG A 245 24.26 19.56 22.78
N ARG A 246 23.59 20.55 23.38
CA ARG A 246 24.14 21.29 24.53
C ARG A 246 24.61 20.26 25.57
N PRO A 247 25.81 20.44 26.17
CA PRO A 247 26.35 19.47 27.13
C PRO A 247 25.33 19.25 28.25
N GLU A 248 25.19 17.99 28.68
CA GLU A 248 24.44 17.64 29.89
C GLU A 248 25.07 18.41 31.05
N VAL A 249 24.39 19.47 31.49
CA VAL A 249 24.81 20.16 32.69
C VAL A 249 24.33 19.31 33.84
N LYS A 250 25.28 18.86 34.65
CA LYS A 250 25.03 18.17 35.90
C LYS A 250 24.00 18.94 36.72
N GLU A 251 22.99 18.21 37.18
CA GLU A 251 21.83 18.65 37.95
C GLU A 251 22.14 19.84 38.87
N THR A 252 21.63 21.00 38.52
CA THR A 252 21.23 22.01 39.50
C THR A 252 19.71 22.04 39.50
N ALA A 253 19.13 21.87 40.69
CA ALA A 253 17.73 21.61 40.94
C ALA A 253 16.79 22.61 40.21
N GLY A 254 16.13 22.12 39.16
CA GLY A 254 15.10 22.85 38.41
C GLY A 254 14.88 22.24 37.03
N SER A 255 13.62 22.09 36.61
CA SER A 255 13.31 21.74 35.23
C SER A 255 13.91 22.79 34.31
N ARG A 256 14.75 22.38 33.36
CA ARG A 256 15.26 23.28 32.30
C ARG A 256 14.18 23.63 31.29
N VAL A 257 13.10 22.87 31.30
CA VAL A 257 12.00 23.00 30.35
C VAL A 257 10.89 23.78 31.03
N GLU A 258 10.53 24.91 30.45
CA GLU A 258 9.28 25.61 30.74
C GLU A 258 8.21 25.08 29.79
N ILE A 259 7.04 24.76 30.37
CA ILE A 259 5.88 24.29 29.63
C ILE A 259 4.82 25.38 29.74
N PHE A 260 4.59 26.08 28.64
CA PHE A 260 3.50 27.03 28.51
C PHE A 260 2.28 26.32 27.91
N ILE A 261 1.12 26.53 28.53
CA ILE A 261 -0.17 26.02 28.06
C ILE A 261 -1.11 27.21 27.95
N ASP A 262 -1.53 27.50 26.72
CA ASP A 262 -2.57 28.49 26.43
C ASP A 262 -3.93 27.92 26.84
N THR A 263 -4.46 28.40 27.97
CA THR A 263 -5.72 27.91 28.55
C THR A 263 -6.96 28.34 27.76
N GLU A 264 -6.85 29.39 26.94
CA GLU A 264 -7.94 29.85 26.08
C GLU A 264 -8.09 28.93 24.86
N ARG A 265 -6.97 28.42 24.33
CA ARG A 265 -6.94 27.47 23.21
C ARG A 265 -7.07 26.00 23.62
N CYS A 266 -6.87 25.67 24.90
CA CYS A 266 -6.92 24.28 25.35
C CYS A 266 -8.36 23.73 25.37
N LEU A 267 -8.65 22.69 24.57
CA LEU A 267 -9.96 22.02 24.55
C LEU A 267 -10.20 21.07 25.73
N GLY A 268 -9.13 20.66 26.44
CA GLY A 268 -9.24 19.65 27.51
C GLY A 268 -9.48 18.22 27.03
N ASP A 269 -9.07 17.88 25.80
CA ASP A 269 -9.25 16.56 25.19
C ASP A 269 -8.38 15.44 25.81
N GLY A 270 -7.33 15.81 26.56
CA GLY A 270 -6.45 14.88 27.27
C GLY A 270 -5.40 14.19 26.39
N LEU A 271 -5.27 14.51 25.11
CA LEU A 271 -4.29 13.85 24.22
C LEU A 271 -2.86 14.03 24.74
N CYS A 272 -2.49 15.26 25.08
CA CYS A 272 -1.15 15.55 25.61
C CYS A 272 -0.85 14.85 26.94
N VAL A 273 -1.88 14.55 27.75
CA VAL A 273 -1.75 13.78 28.99
C VAL A 273 -1.47 12.31 28.65
N ALA A 274 -2.27 11.73 27.75
CA ALA A 274 -2.12 10.34 27.32
C ALA A 274 -0.77 10.05 26.65
N PHE A 275 -0.24 11.01 25.88
CA PHE A 275 1.02 10.86 25.16
C PHE A 275 2.26 11.31 25.95
N CYS A 276 2.13 11.80 27.18
CA CYS A 276 3.29 12.21 27.98
C CYS A 276 3.95 10.98 28.65
N PRO A 277 5.15 10.54 28.21
CA PRO A 277 5.77 9.33 28.76
C PRO A 277 6.21 9.49 30.22
N ALA A 278 6.48 10.74 30.64
CA ALA A 278 6.90 11.08 31.99
C ALA A 278 5.73 11.50 32.90
N GLY A 279 4.49 11.48 32.40
CA GLY A 279 3.29 11.85 33.18
C GLY A 279 3.30 13.30 33.67
N VAL A 280 3.92 14.22 32.93
CA VAL A 280 4.12 15.62 33.33
C VAL A 280 2.82 16.42 33.38
N LEU A 281 1.86 16.06 32.53
CA LEU A 281 0.63 16.80 32.29
C LEU A 281 -0.57 16.07 32.92
N ALA A 282 -1.54 16.81 33.42
CA ALA A 282 -2.81 16.26 33.92
C ALA A 282 -3.99 17.12 33.48
N LEU A 283 -5.18 16.50 33.40
CA LEU A 283 -6.44 17.22 33.25
C LEU A 283 -6.90 17.73 34.62
N VAL A 284 -7.20 19.02 34.70
CA VAL A 284 -7.69 19.71 35.88
C VAL A 284 -9.03 20.37 35.54
N GLU A 285 -9.99 20.30 36.47
CA GLU A 285 -11.27 20.97 36.33
C GLU A 285 -11.16 22.43 36.81
N GLY A 286 -11.67 23.36 36.00
CA GLY A 286 -11.72 24.78 36.33
C GLY A 286 -12.99 25.48 35.82
N GLU A 287 -13.14 26.76 36.15
CA GLU A 287 -14.22 27.61 35.65
C GLU A 287 -14.08 27.81 34.13
N GLY A 288 -14.80 26.98 33.35
CA GLY A 288 -14.69 26.92 31.88
C GLY A 288 -14.48 25.52 31.30
N GLY A 289 -14.45 24.48 32.15
CA GLY A 289 -14.33 23.07 31.75
C GLY A 289 -12.98 22.45 32.09
N LYS A 290 -12.71 21.26 31.54
CA LYS A 290 -11.43 20.58 31.75
C LYS A 290 -10.33 21.29 30.97
N ARG A 291 -9.19 21.52 31.61
CA ARG A 291 -7.97 22.11 31.02
C ARG A 291 -6.76 21.29 31.42
N VAL A 292 -5.69 21.39 30.65
CA VAL A 292 -4.45 20.66 30.93
C VAL A 292 -3.52 21.56 31.74
N GLN A 293 -2.86 20.98 32.74
CA GLN A 293 -1.83 21.65 33.54
C GLN A 293 -0.57 20.79 33.64
N ALA A 294 0.60 21.43 33.67
CA ALA A 294 1.87 20.76 33.94
C ALA A 294 2.09 20.63 35.46
N LEU A 295 1.85 19.43 36.00
CA LEU A 295 2.00 19.15 37.44
C LEU A 295 3.43 18.77 37.83
N TYR A 296 4.18 18.15 36.91
CA TYR A 296 5.54 17.67 37.16
C TYR A 296 6.53 18.16 36.08
N PRO A 297 6.63 19.48 35.83
CA PRO A 297 7.47 20.02 34.76
C PRO A 297 8.94 19.59 34.86
N GLU A 298 9.44 19.28 36.05
CA GLU A 298 10.76 18.72 36.34
C GLU A 298 11.06 17.37 35.70
N LYS A 299 10.03 16.60 35.37
CA LYS A 299 10.18 15.32 34.69
C LYS A 299 10.14 15.43 33.16
N CYS A 300 9.98 16.65 32.63
CA CYS A 300 9.87 16.85 31.19
C CYS A 300 11.19 16.55 30.46
N SER A 301 11.16 15.57 29.56
CA SER A 301 12.28 15.21 28.69
C SER A 301 12.37 16.04 27.41
N ALA A 302 11.47 17.02 27.23
CA ALA A 302 11.34 17.82 26.01
C ALA A 302 11.28 16.98 24.73
N CYS A 303 10.47 15.91 24.72
CA CYS A 303 10.24 15.08 23.53
C CYS A 303 9.27 15.71 22.51
N TYR A 304 8.64 16.84 22.86
CA TYR A 304 7.66 17.59 22.04
C TYR A 304 6.39 16.81 21.66
N THR A 305 6.18 15.59 22.15
CA THR A 305 4.99 14.80 21.82
C THR A 305 3.69 15.51 22.21
N CYS A 306 3.64 16.13 23.40
CA CYS A 306 2.45 16.90 23.83
C CYS A 306 2.14 18.09 22.91
N ALA A 307 3.17 18.82 22.47
CA ALA A 307 3.01 19.95 21.56
C ALA A 307 2.53 19.49 20.17
N GLY A 308 3.07 18.38 19.65
CA GLY A 308 2.65 17.82 18.37
C GLY A 308 1.25 17.18 18.38
N GLN A 309 0.81 16.64 19.52
CA GLN A 309 -0.51 16.00 19.67
C GLN A 309 -1.64 16.98 19.99
N CYS A 310 -1.34 18.23 20.32
CA CYS A 310 -2.36 19.22 20.66
C CYS A 310 -3.01 19.77 19.37
N PRO A 311 -4.30 19.46 19.10
CA PRO A 311 -4.95 19.89 17.86
C PRO A 311 -5.02 21.42 17.75
N GLU A 312 -5.17 22.11 18.88
CA GLU A 312 -5.23 23.56 18.97
C GLU A 312 -3.86 24.23 19.06
N ARG A 313 -2.75 23.47 19.05
CA ARG A 313 -1.38 23.99 19.21
C ARG A 313 -1.24 24.90 20.45
N ALA A 314 -1.90 24.52 21.54
CA ALA A 314 -1.95 25.28 22.79
C ALA A 314 -0.72 25.08 23.69
N ILE A 315 0.21 24.19 23.33
CA ILE A 315 1.36 23.82 24.17
C ILE A 315 2.65 24.28 23.52
N GLN A 316 3.48 24.98 24.28
CA GLN A 316 4.83 25.40 23.89
C GLN A 316 5.84 24.93 24.94
N LEU A 317 6.96 24.36 24.47
CA LEU A 317 8.11 24.03 25.29
C LEU A 317 9.22 25.03 25.02
N SER A 318 9.81 25.61 26.06
CA SER A 318 11.00 26.47 25.99
C SER A 318 12.07 25.93 26.93
N TYR A 319 13.34 26.26 26.65
CA TYR A 319 14.45 25.98 27.56
C TYR A 319 14.83 27.26 28.30
N ARG A 320 15.05 27.16 29.61
CA ARG A 320 15.81 28.15 30.39
C ARG A 320 17.32 28.00 30.15
#